data_AF-A0A0S8CD03-F1
#
_entry.id   AF-A0A0S8CD03-F1
#
_cell.length_a   1.000
_cell.length_b   1.000
_cell.length_c   1.000
_cell.angle_alpha   90.00
_cell.angle_beta   90.00
_cell.angle_gamma   90.00
#
_symmetry.space_group_name_H-M   'P 1'
#
loop_
_entity.id
_entity.type
_entity.pdbx_description
1 polymer ?
#
loop_
_entity_poly.entity_id
_entity_poly.type
_entity_poly.pdbx_seq_one_letter_code
_entity_poly.pdbx_strand_id
1 'polypeptide(L)' 'MIWGKSLIVERFRQIQVSEIGVSSITSCELEYGVMKNDKPAQNKLALAQSIAPIEISAYDDVAAQH' A
#
# COMPACT_ATOMS: atom_id res chain seq x y z
N MET A 1 20.10 3.16 0.48
CA MET A 1 18.75 2.56 0.46
C MET A 1 18.16 2.72 1.86
N ILE A 2 17.13 3.55 2.04
CA ILE A 2 16.72 4.17 3.34
C ILE A 2 15.92 3.19 4.25
N TRP A 3 16.17 1.88 4.13
CA TRP A 3 15.52 0.86 4.94
C TRP A 3 16.57 -0.15 5.43
N GLY A 4 17.59 0.34 6.15
CA GLY A 4 18.57 -0.53 6.81
C GLY A 4 17.94 -1.24 8.03
N LYS A 5 17.92 -2.58 8.01
CA LYS A 5 17.48 -3.50 9.09
C LYS A 5 16.18 -3.11 9.82
N SER A 6 15.09 -2.98 9.06
CA SER A 6 13.77 -2.92 9.66
C SER A 6 13.21 -4.34 9.82
N LEU A 7 13.03 -4.79 11.07
CA LEU A 7 12.50 -6.13 11.37
C LEU A 7 11.13 -6.36 10.73
N ILE A 8 10.31 -5.31 10.60
CA ILE A 8 9.01 -5.41 9.93
C ILE A 8 9.16 -5.60 8.42
N VAL A 9 10.13 -4.92 7.79
CA VAL A 9 10.41 -5.09 6.35
C VAL A 9 11.00 -6.47 6.08
N GLU A 10 11.87 -6.97 6.96
CA GLU A 10 12.41 -8.34 6.86
C GLU A 10 11.30 -9.39 6.98
N ARG A 11 10.35 -9.22 7.91
CA ARG A 11 9.17 -10.08 8.01
C ARG A 11 8.29 -10.01 6.77
N PHE A 12 8.03 -8.82 6.22
CA PHE A 12 7.21 -8.66 5.02
C PHE A 12 7.83 -9.34 3.80
N ARG A 13 9.17 -9.40 3.71
CA ARG A 13 9.88 -10.13 2.64
C ARG A 13 9.78 -11.66 2.74
N GLN A 14 9.40 -12.20 3.90
CA GLN A 14 9.26 -13.65 4.11
C GLN A 14 7.84 -14.16 3.83
N ILE A 15 6.86 -13.25 3.77
CA ILE A 15 5.45 -13.55 3.53
C ILE A 15 5.22 -13.74 2.01
N GLN A 16 4.29 -14.62 1.62
CA GLN A 16 4.01 -14.85 0.21
C GLN A 16 3.41 -13.60 -0.45
N VAL A 17 3.69 -13.41 -1.74
CA VAL A 17 3.04 -12.35 -2.52
C VAL A 17 1.52 -12.56 -2.48
N SER A 18 0.77 -11.48 -2.29
CA SER A 18 -0.69 -11.44 -2.09
C SER A 18 -1.22 -11.95 -0.74
N GLU A 19 -0.37 -12.37 0.21
CA GLU A 19 -0.81 -12.67 1.58
C GLU A 19 -0.93 -11.41 2.45
N ILE A 20 -0.30 -10.31 2.03
CA ILE A 20 -0.46 -8.98 2.63
C ILE A 20 -1.30 -8.13 1.68
N GLY A 21 -2.37 -7.54 2.21
CA GLY A 21 -3.24 -6.65 1.45
C GLY A 21 -3.75 -5.46 2.25
N VAL A 22 -4.30 -4.50 1.53
CA VAL A 22 -5.05 -3.35 2.08
C VAL A 22 -6.39 -3.23 1.37
N SER A 23 -7.36 -2.57 2.02
CA SER A 23 -8.63 -2.23 1.36
C SER A 23 -8.42 -1.19 0.26
N SER A 24 -9.25 -1.24 -0.77
CA SER A 24 -9.38 -0.18 -1.77
C SER A 24 -9.67 1.18 -1.14
N ILE A 25 -10.33 1.24 0.02
CA ILE A 25 -10.55 2.48 0.78
C ILE A 25 -9.20 3.10 1.18
N THR A 26 -8.32 2.32 1.80
CA THR A 26 -6.97 2.78 2.19
C THR A 26 -6.14 3.16 0.96
N SER A 27 -6.27 2.42 -0.16
CA SER A 27 -5.62 2.80 -1.42
C SER A 27 -6.05 4.20 -1.88
N CYS A 28 -7.35 4.51 -1.83
CA CYS A 28 -7.88 5.84 -2.17
C CYS A 28 -7.35 6.94 -1.24
N GLU A 29 -7.23 6.68 0.06
CA GLU A 29 -6.66 7.64 1.02
C GLU A 29 -5.20 7.95 0.72
N LEU A 30 -4.41 6.92 0.35
CA LEU A 30 -3.02 7.08 -0.05
C LEU A 30 -2.90 7.90 -1.35
N GLU A 31 -3.71 7.59 -2.35
CA GLU A 31 -3.74 8.36 -3.60
C GLU A 31 -4.13 9.82 -3.37
N TYR A 32 -5.14 10.07 -2.53
CA TYR A 32 -5.51 11.42 -2.14
C TYR A 32 -4.35 12.15 -1.43
N GLY A 33 -3.65 11.47 -0.51
CA GLY A 33 -2.48 12.00 0.15
C GLY A 33 -1.34 12.37 -0.81
N VAL A 34 -1.12 11.56 -1.85
CA VAL A 34 -0.17 11.87 -2.94
C VAL A 34 -0.57 13.15 -3.66
N MET A 35 -1.84 13.28 -4.05
CA MET A 35 -2.34 14.43 -4.82
C MET A 35 -2.34 15.73 -4.01
N LYS A 36 -2.58 15.65 -2.69
CA LYS A 36 -2.59 16.82 -1.79
C LYS A 36 -1.18 17.39 -1.51
N ASN A 37 -0.12 16.65 -1.80
CA ASN A 37 1.25 17.01 -1.45
C ASN A 37 1.91 17.94 -2.49
N ASP A 38 2.99 18.63 -2.11
CA ASP A 38 3.76 19.56 -2.97
C ASP A 38 4.50 18.86 -4.14
N LYS A 39 4.67 17.53 -4.09
CA LYS A 39 5.39 16.75 -5.11
C LYS A 39 4.57 15.56 -5.65
N PRO A 40 3.40 15.79 -6.28
CA PRO A 40 2.47 14.72 -6.62
C PRO A 40 3.04 13.71 -7.63
N ALA A 41 3.84 14.15 -8.61
CA ALA A 41 4.45 13.25 -9.59
C ALA A 41 5.47 12.27 -8.96
N GLN A 42 6.35 12.79 -8.10
CA GLN A 42 7.32 11.98 -7.36
C GLN A 42 6.61 10.99 -6.43
N ASN A 43 5.62 11.48 -5.69
CA ASN A 43 4.91 10.68 -4.71
C ASN A 43 4.01 9.62 -5.36
N LYS A 44 3.47 9.88 -6.56
CA LYS A 44 2.72 8.88 -7.33
C LYS A 44 3.59 7.71 -7.75
N LEU A 45 4.82 7.99 -8.20
CA LEU A 45 5.79 6.94 -8.53
C LEU A 45 6.20 6.15 -7.29
N ALA A 46 6.46 6.83 -6.16
CA ALA A 46 6.79 6.19 -4.90
C ALA A 46 5.63 5.29 -4.41
N LEU A 47 4.39 5.78 -4.46
CA LEU A 47 3.21 4.99 -4.08
C LEU A 47 3.08 3.75 -4.95
N ALA A 48 3.17 3.89 -6.28
CA ALA A 48 3.11 2.76 -7.21
C ALA A 48 4.15 1.68 -6.89
N GLN A 49 5.38 2.07 -6.54
CA GLN A 49 6.44 1.13 -6.12
C GLN A 49 6.15 0.50 -4.76
N SER A 50 5.59 1.25 -3.82
CA SER A 50 5.29 0.77 -2.47
C SER A 50 4.10 -0.21 -2.44
N ILE A 51 3.07 0.01 -3.26
CA ILE A 51 1.88 -0.84 -3.30
C ILE A 51 2.01 -2.02 -4.26
N ALA A 52 2.98 -2.02 -5.18
CA ALA A 52 3.18 -3.11 -6.14
C ALA A 52 3.21 -4.55 -5.54
N PRO A 53 3.78 -4.80 -4.34
CA PRO A 53 3.75 -6.12 -3.72
C PRO A 53 2.53 -6.37 -2.81
N ILE A 54 1.60 -5.41 -2.70
CA ILE A 54 0.46 -5.45 -1.78
C ILE A 54 -0.82 -5.76 -2.56
N GLU A 55 -1.62 -6.70 -2.07
CA GLU A 55 -2.94 -6.99 -2.63
C GLU A 55 -3.91 -5.85 -2.31
N ILE A 56 -4.68 -5.38 -3.30
CA ILE A 56 -5.73 -4.38 -3.07
C ILE A 56 -7.09 -5.08 -3.15
N SER A 57 -7.71 -5.28 -1.99
CA SER A 57 -9.03 -5.91 -1.91
C SER A 57 -10.12 -4.85 -2.07
N ALA A 58 -11.06 -5.10 -2.98
CA ALA A 58 -12.24 -4.25 -3.11
C ALA A 58 -13.08 -4.26 -1.83
N TYR A 59 -13.62 -3.10 -1.45
CA TYR A 59 -14.66 -3.03 -0.43
C TYR A 59 -16.01 -3.32 -1.08
N ASP A 60 -16.50 -4.54 -0.91
CA ASP A 60 -17.74 -5.05 -1.48
C ASP A 60 -18.82 -5.31 -0.42
N ASP A 61 -19.96 -5.87 -0.84
CA ASP A 61 -21.09 -6.16 0.06
C ASP A 61 -20.72 -7.15 1.15
N VAL A 62 -19.76 -8.05 0.92
CA VAL A 62 -19.29 -9.01 1.93
C VAL A 62 -18.48 -8.28 2.99
N ALA A 63 -17.58 -7.39 2.57
CA ALA A 63 -16.79 -6.55 3.47
C ALA A 63 -17.65 -5.58 4.30
N ALA A 64 -18.84 -5.21 3.84
CA ALA A 64 -19.76 -4.34 4.56
C ALA A 64 -20.62 -5.04 5.63
N GLN A 65 -20.65 -6.38 5.66
CA GLN A 65 -21.50 -7.17 6.55
C GLN A 65 -20.83 -7.59 7.87
N HIS A 66 -19.55 -7.27 8.05
CA HIS A 66 -18.74 -7.64 9.21
C HIS A 66 -18.06 -6.43 9.83
#